data_AF-A0A851DK05-F1
#
_entry.id   AF-A0A851DK05-F1
#
_cell.length_a   1.000
_cell.length_b   1.000
_cell.length_c   1.000
_cell.angle_alpha   90.00
_cell.angle_beta   90.00
_cell.angle_gamma   90.00
#
_symmetry.space_group_name_H-M   'P 1'
#
loop_
_entity.id
_entity.type
_entity.pdbx_description
1 polymer ?
#
loop_
_entity_poly.entity_id
_entity_poly.type
_entity_poly.pdbx_seq_one_letter_code
_entity_poly.pdbx_strand_id
1 'polypeptide(L)'
;GGMLTSVEDPAESNFLVEHADLYTSKTSGFWIGIYRNVNGQLLWQDNSALDFVNWGKGQPSEDQLDYCVELSAFSGYWSILPCSSQKGFICKKPKSKPIIFQYSSYLFMSTLRPLLFALYFFTDANNDKAHGHMNMWILLTLVLIILLGMSFMIYFLFKIKTQNETEREERQCSTVLEYSHILTGKDNENDSTNNKEKNEHSVV
;
A
#
# COMPACT_ATOMS: atom_id res chain seq x y z
N GLY A 1 -6.38 2.78 -4.38
CA GLY A 1 -5.68 4.02 -4.78
C GLY A 1 -4.44 4.21 -3.94
N GLY A 2 -3.42 4.88 -4.48
CA GLY A 2 -2.19 5.26 -3.77
C GLY A 2 -1.90 6.76 -3.94
N MET A 3 -0.77 7.22 -3.42
CA MET A 3 -0.31 8.62 -3.47
C MET A 3 1.14 8.66 -3.97
N LEU A 4 1.66 9.82 -4.39
CA LEU A 4 3.09 9.95 -4.70
C LEU A 4 3.94 9.54 -3.49
N THR A 5 5.07 8.88 -3.75
CA THR A 5 5.85 8.24 -2.70
C THR A 5 6.47 9.26 -1.73
N SER A 6 6.27 9.03 -0.43
CA SER A 6 7.21 9.47 0.58
C SER A 6 8.46 8.59 0.56
N VAL A 7 9.55 9.09 1.15
CA VAL A 7 10.77 8.32 1.41
C VAL A 7 11.18 8.61 2.85
N GLU A 8 10.95 7.65 3.74
CA GLU A 8 11.06 7.84 5.18
C GLU A 8 12.42 7.37 5.73
N ASP A 9 13.13 6.50 5.01
CA ASP A 9 14.41 5.94 5.45
C ASP A 9 15.37 5.57 4.28
N PRO A 10 16.67 5.31 4.56
CA PRO A 10 17.65 4.95 3.54
C PRO A 10 17.40 3.62 2.82
N ALA A 11 16.70 2.66 3.43
CA ALA A 11 16.38 1.39 2.79
C ALA A 11 15.23 1.54 1.79
N GLU A 12 14.22 2.35 2.11
CA GLU A 12 13.20 2.79 1.15
C GLU A 12 13.85 3.58 -0.01
N SER A 13 14.78 4.49 0.29
CA SER A 13 15.54 5.21 -0.72
C SER A 13 16.29 4.25 -1.67
N ASN A 14 17.09 3.32 -1.12
CA ASN A 14 17.86 2.37 -1.94
C ASN A 14 16.95 1.48 -2.82
N PHE A 15 15.86 0.97 -2.25
CA PHE A 15 14.85 0.21 -3.00
C PHE A 15 14.31 1.00 -4.20
N LEU A 16 14.02 2.29 -4.03
CA LEU A 16 13.57 3.15 -5.14
C LEU A 16 14.66 3.37 -6.19
N VAL A 17 15.93 3.51 -5.81
CA VAL A 17 17.04 3.69 -6.76
C VAL A 17 17.25 2.43 -7.61
N GLU A 18 17.31 1.26 -6.98
CA GLU A 18 17.48 -0.03 -7.67
C GLU A 18 16.41 -0.27 -8.73
N HIS A 19 15.16 0.14 -8.45
CA HIS A 19 14.05 0.01 -9.41
C HIS A 19 14.00 1.16 -10.42
N ALA A 20 14.44 2.37 -10.07
CA ALA A 20 14.45 3.52 -10.97
C ALA A 20 15.51 3.38 -12.09
N ASP A 21 16.65 2.74 -11.81
CA ASP A 21 17.73 2.53 -12.79
C ASP A 21 17.23 1.74 -14.03
N LEU A 22 16.34 0.77 -13.81
CA LEU A 22 15.67 -0.03 -14.86
C LEU A 22 14.88 0.80 -15.88
N TYR A 23 14.56 2.06 -15.57
CA TYR A 23 13.76 2.97 -16.39
C TYR A 23 14.54 4.19 -16.90
N THR A 24 15.86 4.26 -16.68
CA THR A 24 16.75 5.35 -17.17
C THR A 24 16.67 5.58 -18.68
N SER A 25 16.38 4.53 -19.46
CA SER A 25 16.14 4.59 -20.91
C SER A 25 14.82 5.27 -21.32
N LYS A 26 13.87 5.44 -20.37
CA LYS A 26 12.51 5.97 -20.60
C LYS A 26 12.27 7.32 -19.91
N THR A 27 12.91 7.57 -18.77
CA THR A 27 12.82 8.83 -18.04
C THR A 27 14.13 9.15 -17.32
N SER A 28 14.45 10.44 -17.22
CA SER A 28 15.61 10.92 -16.44
C SER A 28 15.37 10.94 -14.93
N GLY A 29 14.11 10.88 -14.50
CA GLY A 29 13.72 10.92 -13.10
C GLY A 29 12.21 10.76 -12.89
N PHE A 30 11.82 10.80 -11.61
CA PHE A 30 10.48 10.52 -11.15
C PHE A 30 10.03 11.54 -10.12
N TRP A 31 8.81 12.08 -10.27
CA TRP A 31 8.16 12.86 -9.24
C TRP A 31 7.90 12.03 -7.99
N ILE A 32 8.28 12.59 -6.84
CA ILE A 32 8.03 12.06 -5.49
C ILE A 32 7.12 13.02 -4.71
N GLY A 33 6.55 12.57 -3.60
CA GLY A 33 5.45 13.23 -2.90
C GLY A 33 5.80 14.47 -2.07
N ILE A 34 6.94 15.14 -2.30
CA ILE A 34 7.27 16.39 -1.61
C ILE A 34 6.55 17.55 -2.30
N TYR A 35 5.90 18.40 -1.50
CA TYR A 35 5.39 19.70 -1.93
C TYR A 35 5.86 20.81 -0.98
N ARG A 36 5.83 22.06 -1.45
CA ARG A 36 6.09 23.25 -0.64
C ARG A 36 4.76 23.88 -0.22
N ASN A 37 4.61 24.20 1.07
CA ASN A 37 3.43 24.90 1.59
C ASN A 37 3.56 26.44 1.47
N VAL A 38 2.49 27.16 1.81
CA VAL A 38 2.45 28.64 1.75
C VAL A 38 3.48 29.36 2.64
N ASN A 39 4.06 28.66 3.61
CA ASN A 39 5.12 29.16 4.49
C ASN A 39 6.53 28.80 3.99
N GLY A 40 6.65 28.21 2.79
CA GLY A 40 7.93 27.76 2.23
C GLY A 40 8.45 26.42 2.75
N GLN A 41 7.71 25.75 3.64
CA GLN A 41 8.12 24.48 4.25
C GLN A 41 7.89 23.32 3.27
N LEU A 42 8.87 22.41 3.18
CA LEU A 42 8.73 21.15 2.44
C LEU A 42 8.02 20.12 3.31
N LEU A 43 7.03 19.43 2.74
CA LEU A 43 6.19 18.43 3.43
C LEU A 43 5.90 17.28 2.47
N TRP A 44 5.69 16.07 3.01
CA TRP A 44 5.16 14.94 2.25
C TRP A 44 3.64 15.02 2.11
N GLN A 45 3.11 14.66 0.93
CA GLN A 45 1.67 14.66 0.65
C GLN A 45 0.87 13.67 1.52
N ASP A 46 1.50 12.59 2.01
CA ASP A 46 0.88 11.58 2.87
C ASP A 46 0.91 11.93 4.37
N ASN A 47 1.46 13.10 4.72
CA ASN A 47 1.71 13.58 6.08
C ASN A 47 2.73 12.75 6.90
N SER A 48 3.58 11.97 6.23
CA SER A 48 4.79 11.42 6.87
C SER A 48 5.76 12.55 7.27
N ALA A 49 6.65 12.27 8.23
CA ALA A 49 7.65 13.24 8.68
C ALA A 49 8.79 13.36 7.66
N LEU A 50 9.24 14.57 7.37
CA LEU A 50 10.39 14.83 6.49
C LEU A 50 11.71 14.74 7.29
N ASP A 51 11.90 13.63 7.99
CA ASP A 51 13.07 13.38 8.85
C ASP A 51 14.27 12.81 8.07
N PHE A 52 14.02 12.24 6.89
CA PHE A 52 15.02 11.76 5.94
C PHE A 52 15.01 12.60 4.66
N VAL A 53 16.20 12.95 4.15
CA VAL A 53 16.38 13.63 2.86
C VAL A 53 17.58 13.07 2.11
N ASN A 54 17.46 12.88 0.79
CA ASN A 54 18.55 12.45 -0.08
C ASN A 54 18.86 13.49 -1.18
N TRP A 55 19.07 14.75 -0.79
CA TRP A 55 19.31 15.84 -1.74
C TRP A 55 20.60 15.66 -2.55
N GLY A 56 20.51 15.97 -3.84
CA GLY A 56 21.69 16.13 -4.70
C GLY A 56 22.56 17.31 -4.29
N LYS A 57 23.81 17.31 -4.73
CA LYS A 57 24.77 18.37 -4.40
C LYS A 57 24.25 19.75 -4.82
N GLY A 58 24.09 20.66 -3.85
CA GLY A 58 23.59 22.01 -4.09
C GLY A 58 22.06 22.13 -4.14
N GLN A 59 21.33 21.11 -3.69
CA GLN A 59 19.88 21.12 -3.50
C GLN A 59 19.53 21.04 -2.01
N PRO A 60 18.37 21.57 -1.58
CA PRO A 60 17.42 22.37 -2.36
C PRO A 60 17.94 23.79 -2.66
N SER A 61 17.55 24.36 -3.80
CA SER A 61 17.74 25.79 -4.08
C SER A 61 16.73 26.64 -3.30
N GLU A 62 17.18 27.62 -2.53
CA GLU A 62 16.29 28.41 -1.65
C GLU A 62 15.24 29.25 -2.42
N ASP A 63 15.64 29.83 -3.56
CA ASP A 63 14.87 30.80 -4.35
C ASP A 63 13.69 30.22 -5.15
N GLN A 64 13.48 28.90 -5.12
CA GLN A 64 12.56 28.20 -6.02
C GLN A 64 11.24 27.85 -5.32
N LEU A 65 10.21 28.68 -5.54
CA LEU A 65 8.89 28.54 -4.89
C LEU A 65 7.93 27.59 -5.64
N ASP A 66 7.89 27.65 -6.98
CA ASP A 66 6.92 26.89 -7.82
C ASP A 66 7.48 25.58 -8.40
N TYR A 67 8.22 24.82 -7.59
CA TYR A 67 8.98 23.66 -8.06
C TYR A 67 8.62 22.38 -7.29
N CYS A 68 8.66 21.27 -8.02
CA CYS A 68 8.40 19.92 -7.54
C CYS A 68 9.73 19.17 -7.33
N VAL A 69 9.71 18.11 -6.52
CA VAL A 69 10.92 17.32 -6.25
C VAL A 69 10.91 16.05 -7.10
N GLU A 70 11.99 15.84 -7.85
CA GLU A 70 12.25 14.56 -8.49
C GLU A 70 13.29 13.73 -7.74
N LEU A 71 13.16 12.41 -7.86
CA LEU A 71 14.25 11.44 -7.68
C LEU A 71 14.89 11.18 -9.05
N SER A 72 16.20 11.39 -9.16
CA SER A 72 16.96 11.11 -10.39
C SER A 72 17.06 9.60 -10.65
N ALA A 73 16.65 9.14 -11.84
CA ALA A 73 16.64 7.71 -12.17
C ALA A 73 18.06 7.10 -12.22
N PHE A 74 19.07 7.91 -12.54
CA PHE A 74 20.46 7.47 -12.66
C PHE A 74 21.26 7.55 -11.35
N SER A 75 20.94 8.52 -10.48
CA SER A 75 21.75 8.80 -9.29
C SER A 75 21.04 8.63 -7.96
N GLY A 76 19.71 8.47 -7.97
CA GLY A 76 18.89 8.34 -6.77
C GLY A 76 18.73 9.60 -5.92
N TYR A 77 19.57 10.61 -6.14
CA TYR A 77 19.49 11.89 -5.45
C TYR A 77 18.28 12.71 -5.88
N TRP A 78 17.81 13.54 -4.95
CA TRP A 78 16.65 14.38 -5.14
C TRP A 78 17.05 15.76 -5.65
N SER A 79 16.26 16.33 -6.55
CA SER A 79 16.47 17.71 -7.03
C SER A 79 15.15 18.43 -7.26
N ILE A 80 15.20 19.76 -7.15
CA ILE A 80 14.07 20.64 -7.35
C ILE A 80 14.00 21.03 -8.83
N LEU A 81 12.87 20.78 -9.49
CA LEU A 81 12.61 21.07 -10.91
C LEU A 81 11.22 21.69 -11.10
N PRO A 82 10.99 22.51 -12.15
CA PRO A 82 9.67 23.09 -12.41
C PRO A 82 8.62 21.98 -12.54
N CYS A 83 7.47 22.09 -11.87
CA CYS A 83 6.43 21.05 -11.88
C CYS A 83 5.88 20.75 -13.29
N SER A 84 6.09 21.65 -14.26
CA SER A 84 5.77 21.45 -15.69
C SER A 84 6.73 20.50 -16.43
N SER A 85 7.80 20.05 -15.78
CA SER A 85 8.78 19.14 -16.38
C SER A 85 8.17 17.76 -16.63
N GLN A 86 8.40 17.18 -17.81
CA GLN A 86 7.94 15.84 -18.13
C GLN A 86 8.84 14.79 -17.46
N LYS A 87 8.32 14.13 -16.43
CA LYS A 87 8.99 13.07 -15.65
C LYS A 87 8.05 11.90 -15.42
N GLY A 88 8.60 10.77 -14.97
CA GLY A 88 7.80 9.68 -14.41
C GLY A 88 7.21 10.06 -13.06
N PHE A 89 6.47 9.16 -12.42
CA PHE A 89 6.02 9.30 -11.04
C PHE A 89 6.12 7.96 -10.32
N ILE A 90 6.41 7.99 -9.02
CA ILE A 90 6.44 6.79 -8.17
C ILE A 90 5.32 6.92 -7.14
N CYS A 91 4.49 5.88 -7.02
CA CYS A 91 3.37 5.85 -6.08
C CYS A 91 3.61 4.86 -4.94
N LYS A 92 3.28 5.27 -3.71
CA LYS A 92 3.27 4.44 -2.49
C LYS A 92 1.81 4.08 -2.16
N LYS A 93 1.57 2.83 -1.76
CA LYS A 93 0.26 2.37 -1.26
C LYS A 93 0.44 1.53 0.01
N PRO A 94 -0.47 1.62 1.01
CA PRO A 94 -0.42 0.76 2.18
C PRO A 94 -0.49 -0.72 1.77
N LYS A 95 0.35 -1.57 2.37
CA LYS A 95 0.24 -3.02 2.18
C LYS A 95 -1.13 -3.49 2.70
N SER A 96 -1.89 -4.18 1.85
CA SER A 96 -3.16 -4.79 2.24
C SER A 96 -2.91 -5.83 3.33
N LYS A 97 -3.49 -5.62 4.51
CA LYS A 97 -3.41 -6.63 5.58
C LYS A 97 -4.14 -7.89 5.10
N PRO A 98 -3.52 -9.09 5.16
CA PRO A 98 -4.19 -10.32 4.77
C PRO A 98 -5.51 -10.50 5.53
N ILE A 99 -6.54 -10.99 4.85
CA ILE A 99 -7.89 -11.20 5.41
C ILE A 99 -7.83 -12.01 6.72
N ILE A 100 -6.87 -12.93 6.84
CA ILE A 100 -6.58 -13.73 8.04
C ILE A 100 -6.34 -12.86 9.30
N PHE A 101 -5.58 -11.77 9.19
CA PHE A 101 -5.34 -10.86 10.33
C PHE A 101 -6.59 -10.04 10.69
N GLN A 102 -7.41 -9.68 9.70
CA GLN A 102 -8.69 -9.02 9.95
C GLN A 102 -9.71 -9.98 10.58
N TYR A 103 -9.74 -11.24 10.15
CA TYR A 103 -10.53 -12.30 10.77
C TYR A 103 -10.08 -12.60 12.20
N SER A 104 -8.78 -12.66 12.48
CA SER A 104 -8.25 -12.87 13.83
C SER A 104 -8.71 -11.77 14.80
N SER A 105 -8.56 -10.50 14.40
CA SER A 105 -9.05 -9.35 15.18
C SER A 105 -10.58 -9.36 15.33
N TYR A 106 -11.32 -9.69 14.28
CA TYR A 106 -12.78 -9.78 14.32
C TYR A 106 -13.28 -10.92 15.22
N LEU A 107 -12.67 -12.11 15.14
CA LEU A 107 -12.97 -13.25 16.00
C LEU A 107 -12.66 -12.91 17.47
N PHE A 108 -11.55 -12.23 17.75
CA PHE A 108 -11.21 -11.77 19.10
C PHE A 108 -12.27 -10.79 19.65
N MET A 109 -12.70 -9.81 18.85
CA MET A 109 -13.77 -8.88 19.23
C MET A 109 -15.15 -9.55 19.37
N SER A 110 -15.45 -10.54 18.53
CA SER A 110 -16.74 -11.23 18.46
C SER A 110 -16.91 -12.34 19.49
N THR A 111 -15.82 -13.01 19.91
CA THR A 111 -15.87 -14.10 20.90
C THR A 111 -15.47 -13.64 22.29
N LEU A 112 -14.32 -12.97 22.43
CA LEU A 112 -13.75 -12.70 23.75
C LEU A 112 -14.52 -11.62 24.52
N ARG A 113 -14.98 -10.57 23.82
CA ARG A 113 -15.70 -9.45 24.44
C ARG A 113 -17.11 -9.85 24.93
N PRO A 114 -17.93 -10.59 24.15
CA PRO A 114 -19.21 -11.09 24.66
C PRO A 114 -19.06 -12.17 25.73
N LEU A 115 -18.03 -13.03 25.67
CA LEU A 115 -17.77 -14.01 26.73
C LEU A 115 -17.40 -13.32 28.05
N LEU A 116 -16.52 -12.32 28.04
CA LEU A 116 -16.21 -11.52 29.24
C LEU A 116 -17.44 -10.79 29.79
N PHE A 117 -18.28 -10.25 28.92
CA PHE A 117 -19.53 -9.59 29.31
C PHE A 117 -20.54 -10.59 29.90
N ALA A 118 -20.70 -11.77 29.28
CA ALA A 118 -21.55 -12.84 29.79
C ALA A 118 -21.06 -13.36 31.15
N LEU A 119 -19.75 -13.57 31.33
CA LEU A 119 -19.16 -13.97 32.61
C LEU A 119 -19.42 -12.93 33.70
N TYR A 120 -19.32 -11.63 33.38
CA TYR A 120 -19.68 -10.54 34.30
C TYR A 120 -21.16 -10.58 34.69
N PHE A 121 -22.08 -10.79 33.74
CA PHE A 121 -23.51 -10.99 34.02
C PHE A 121 -23.79 -12.27 34.82
N PHE A 122 -23.09 -13.37 34.57
CA PHE A 122 -23.24 -14.60 35.35
C PHE A 122 -22.71 -14.47 36.78
N THR A 123 -21.69 -13.63 37.03
CA THR A 123 -21.27 -13.31 38.41
C THR A 123 -22.29 -12.45 39.16
N ASP A 124 -23.11 -11.66 38.45
CA ASP A 124 -24.19 -10.84 39.03
C ASP A 124 -25.47 -11.67 39.29
N ALA A 125 -25.75 -12.64 38.42
CA ALA A 125 -26.95 -13.52 38.47
C ALA A 125 -27.04 -14.47 39.69
N ASN A 126 -26.08 -14.45 40.61
CA ASN A 126 -26.19 -15.13 41.91
C ASN A 126 -27.05 -14.35 42.92
N ASN A 127 -27.44 -13.11 42.63
CA ASN A 127 -28.45 -12.38 43.39
C ASN A 127 -29.81 -12.34 42.66
N ASP A 128 -30.84 -12.69 43.41
CA ASP A 128 -32.28 -12.58 43.18
C ASP A 128 -33.03 -13.56 42.24
N LYS A 129 -34.24 -13.87 42.70
CA LYS A 129 -35.13 -14.95 42.25
C LYS A 129 -36.29 -14.37 41.44
N ALA A 130 -36.41 -14.68 40.13
CA ALA A 130 -37.67 -14.46 39.40
C ALA A 130 -37.81 -15.34 38.12
N HIS A 131 -38.35 -16.55 38.27
CA HIS A 131 -38.51 -17.54 37.17
C HIS A 131 -39.64 -17.24 36.16
N GLY A 132 -40.11 -15.99 36.04
CA GLY A 132 -41.22 -15.63 35.13
C GLY A 132 -40.84 -14.70 33.96
N HIS A 133 -39.86 -13.83 34.16
CA HIS A 133 -39.50 -12.76 33.20
C HIS A 133 -38.43 -13.20 32.18
N MET A 134 -37.64 -14.22 32.54
CA MET A 134 -36.48 -14.70 31.79
C MET A 134 -36.84 -15.15 30.36
N ASN A 135 -37.97 -15.83 30.17
CA ASN A 135 -38.37 -16.39 28.87
C ASN A 135 -38.67 -15.31 27.82
N MET A 136 -39.22 -14.16 28.23
CA MET A 136 -39.43 -13.02 27.33
C MET A 136 -38.09 -12.39 26.91
N TRP A 137 -37.15 -12.25 27.84
CA TRP A 137 -35.83 -11.68 27.53
C TRP A 137 -34.96 -12.63 26.71
N ILE A 138 -35.09 -13.95 26.90
CA ILE A 138 -34.48 -14.97 26.05
C ILE A 138 -35.02 -14.86 24.61
N LEU A 139 -36.33 -14.72 24.42
CA LEU A 139 -36.90 -14.55 23.08
C LEU A 139 -36.47 -13.23 22.42
N LEU A 140 -36.49 -12.12 23.16
CA LEU A 140 -36.04 -10.81 22.65
C LEU A 140 -34.55 -10.78 22.29
N THR A 141 -33.69 -11.41 23.11
CA THR A 141 -32.25 -11.50 22.81
C THR A 141 -31.96 -12.40 21.60
N LEU A 142 -32.66 -13.52 21.45
CA LEU A 142 -32.56 -14.37 20.25
C LEU A 142 -32.96 -13.63 18.97
N VAL A 143 -34.06 -12.87 18.98
CA VAL A 143 -34.47 -12.04 17.84
C VAL A 143 -33.42 -10.97 17.51
N LEU A 144 -32.85 -10.30 18.52
CA LEU A 144 -31.81 -9.29 18.31
C LEU A 144 -30.53 -9.90 17.69
N ILE A 145 -30.10 -11.08 18.14
CA ILE A 145 -28.93 -11.79 17.58
C ILE A 145 -29.16 -12.13 16.10
N ILE A 146 -30.36 -12.59 15.73
CA ILE A 146 -30.70 -12.90 14.33
C ILE A 146 -30.65 -11.63 13.47
N LEU A 147 -31.22 -10.51 13.95
CA LEU A 147 -31.19 -9.24 13.22
C LEU A 147 -29.75 -8.73 13.00
N LEU A 148 -28.92 -8.75 14.04
CA LEU A 148 -27.51 -8.37 13.94
C LEU A 148 -26.72 -9.29 13.00
N GLY A 149 -26.98 -10.61 13.06
CA GLY A 149 -26.37 -11.59 12.16
C GLY A 149 -26.73 -11.37 10.69
N MET A 150 -28.02 -11.15 10.40
CA MET A 150 -28.48 -10.84 9.04
C MET A 150 -27.89 -9.54 8.51
N SER A 151 -27.87 -8.48 9.32
CA SER A 151 -27.23 -7.21 8.96
C SER A 151 -25.73 -7.36 8.68
N PHE A 152 -25.02 -8.14 9.49
CA PHE A 152 -23.60 -8.40 9.28
C PHE A 152 -23.33 -9.21 8.00
N MET A 153 -24.13 -10.24 7.72
CA MET A 153 -24.01 -11.05 6.49
C MET A 153 -24.29 -10.21 5.24
N ILE A 154 -25.31 -9.34 5.26
CA ILE A 154 -25.62 -8.42 4.15
C ILE A 154 -24.46 -7.44 3.94
N TYR A 155 -23.91 -6.85 5.02
CA TYR A 155 -22.72 -5.99 4.94
C TYR A 155 -21.50 -6.73 4.36
N PHE A 156 -21.28 -7.97 4.76
CA PHE A 156 -20.15 -8.77 4.26
C PHE A 156 -20.31 -9.12 2.78
N LEU A 157 -21.51 -9.48 2.32
CA LEU A 157 -21.83 -9.71 0.91
C LEU A 157 -21.67 -8.44 0.07
N PHE A 158 -22.11 -7.29 0.59
CA PHE A 158 -21.87 -5.99 -0.05
C PHE A 158 -20.37 -5.70 -0.16
N LYS A 159 -19.61 -5.87 0.93
CA LYS A 159 -18.15 -5.68 0.93
C LYS A 159 -17.43 -6.60 -0.05
N ILE A 160 -17.80 -7.88 -0.13
CA ILE A 160 -17.24 -8.82 -1.12
C ILE A 160 -17.48 -8.29 -2.54
N LYS A 161 -18.70 -7.85 -2.84
CA LYS A 161 -19.04 -7.31 -4.16
C LYS A 161 -18.20 -6.07 -4.49
N THR A 162 -18.09 -5.12 -3.55
CA THR A 162 -17.28 -3.91 -3.72
C THR A 162 -15.78 -4.23 -3.86
N GLN A 163 -15.24 -5.22 -3.15
CA GLN A 163 -13.84 -5.64 -3.33
C GLN A 163 -13.61 -6.29 -4.70
N ASN A 164 -14.54 -7.10 -5.21
CA ASN A 164 -14.46 -7.69 -6.56
C ASN A 164 -14.58 -6.65 -7.70
N GLU A 165 -15.21 -5.51 -7.42
CA GLU A 165 -15.21 -4.33 -8.31
C GLU A 165 -13.88 -3.57 -8.19
N THR A 166 -13.36 -3.38 -6.97
CA THR A 166 -12.06 -2.73 -6.69
C THR A 166 -10.87 -3.48 -7.30
N GLU A 167 -10.84 -4.83 -7.25
CA GLU A 167 -9.80 -5.64 -7.92
C GLU A 167 -9.79 -5.47 -9.44
N ARG A 168 -10.95 -5.14 -10.03
CA ARG A 168 -11.09 -4.90 -11.47
C ARG A 168 -10.49 -3.55 -11.86
N GLU A 169 -10.61 -2.55 -10.99
CA GLU A 169 -9.96 -1.24 -11.15
C GLU A 169 -8.45 -1.29 -10.80
N GLU A 170 -8.02 -2.01 -9.76
CA GLU A 170 -6.58 -2.18 -9.48
C GLU A 170 -5.86 -2.89 -10.64
N ARG A 171 -6.49 -3.87 -11.31
CA ARG A 171 -5.92 -4.52 -12.50
C ARG A 171 -5.67 -3.54 -13.65
N GLN A 172 -6.39 -2.41 -13.69
CA GLN A 172 -6.21 -1.36 -14.69
C GLN A 172 -5.14 -0.32 -14.28
N CYS A 173 -4.67 -0.34 -13.03
CA CYS A 173 -3.57 0.50 -12.54
C CYS A 173 -2.26 -0.28 -12.27
N SER A 174 -2.32 -1.61 -12.11
CA SER A 174 -1.18 -2.49 -11.80
C SER A 174 -0.57 -3.22 -13.01
N THR A 175 -0.80 -2.76 -14.24
CA THR A 175 -0.09 -3.25 -15.45
C THR A 175 1.36 -2.76 -15.58
N VAL A 176 1.93 -2.18 -14.51
CA VAL A 176 3.34 -1.79 -14.41
C VAL A 176 3.90 -2.34 -13.09
N LEU A 177 5.07 -3.00 -13.16
CA LEU A 177 5.88 -3.59 -12.07
C LEU A 177 5.52 -4.98 -11.51
N GLU A 178 5.04 -5.93 -12.33
CA GLU A 178 5.20 -7.36 -12.01
C GLU A 178 5.28 -8.25 -13.28
N TYR A 179 6.36 -8.15 -14.07
CA TYR A 179 6.55 -8.99 -15.28
C TYR A 179 8.00 -9.33 -15.68
N SER A 180 9.00 -9.17 -14.80
CA SER A 180 10.42 -9.40 -15.13
C SER A 180 11.04 -10.67 -14.53
N HIS A 181 10.25 -11.55 -13.89
CA HIS A 181 10.79 -12.77 -13.26
C HIS A 181 10.52 -14.10 -13.99
N ILE A 182 9.82 -14.07 -15.13
CA ILE A 182 9.65 -15.24 -16.00
C ILE A 182 9.79 -14.81 -17.46
N LEU A 183 11.01 -14.92 -17.99
CA LEU A 183 11.36 -15.33 -19.36
C LEU A 183 12.88 -15.25 -19.48
N THR A 184 13.57 -16.37 -19.27
CA THR A 184 14.96 -16.57 -19.70
C THR A 184 14.97 -17.80 -20.59
N GLY A 185 15.11 -17.62 -21.90
CA GLY A 185 15.37 -18.75 -22.79
C GLY A 185 14.85 -18.64 -24.22
N LYS A 186 15.82 -18.44 -25.13
CA LYS A 186 15.98 -19.17 -26.41
C LYS A 186 15.06 -18.74 -27.57
N ASP A 187 15.51 -18.37 -28.77
CA ASP A 187 16.82 -18.09 -29.42
C ASP A 187 16.52 -17.10 -30.58
N ASN A 188 17.54 -16.41 -31.12
CA ASN A 188 17.93 -16.43 -32.56
C ASN A 188 18.66 -15.15 -32.98
N GLU A 189 19.93 -15.26 -33.38
CA GLU A 189 20.52 -14.34 -34.36
C GLU A 189 21.56 -15.06 -35.22
N ASN A 190 21.51 -14.81 -36.54
CA ASN A 190 22.49 -15.23 -37.53
C ASN A 190 22.88 -13.98 -38.33
N ASP A 191 24.10 -13.46 -38.16
CA ASP A 191 25.09 -13.47 -39.24
C ASP A 191 26.53 -13.35 -38.69
N SER A 192 27.45 -13.80 -39.54
CA SER A 192 28.89 -14.00 -39.42
C SER A 192 29.71 -12.68 -39.43
N THR A 193 30.99 -12.56 -39.05
CA THR A 193 32.08 -13.48 -38.64
C THR A 193 32.87 -12.80 -37.46
N ASN A 194 33.91 -13.35 -36.77
CA ASN A 194 34.69 -14.58 -36.93
C ASN A 194 35.37 -15.02 -35.59
N ASN A 195 35.52 -16.33 -35.41
CA ASN A 195 36.45 -17.08 -34.52
C ASN A 195 37.25 -16.37 -33.40
N LYS A 196 36.87 -16.58 -32.13
CA LYS A 196 37.54 -17.58 -31.25
C LYS A 196 36.73 -17.94 -29.99
N GLU A 197 36.24 -19.18 -29.96
CA GLU A 197 35.85 -20.03 -28.83
C GLU A 197 36.04 -19.47 -27.38
N LYS A 198 34.93 -19.32 -26.61
CA LYS A 198 34.60 -20.18 -25.44
C LYS A 198 33.36 -19.71 -24.62
N ASN A 199 32.30 -20.52 -24.72
CA ASN A 199 31.26 -20.86 -23.73
C ASN A 199 30.24 -19.82 -23.17
N GLU A 200 29.00 -20.33 -23.12
CA GLU A 200 27.82 -19.97 -22.31
C GLU A 200 26.86 -18.88 -22.85
N HIS A 201 25.70 -19.34 -23.33
CA HIS A 201 24.59 -18.54 -23.85
C HIS A 201 23.80 -17.88 -22.71
N SER A 202 23.73 -16.55 -22.70
CA SER A 202 22.52 -15.85 -22.32
C SER A 202 21.68 -15.57 -23.57
N VAL A 203 20.37 -15.74 -23.46
CA VAL A 203 19.39 -15.21 -24.43
C VAL A 203 18.43 -14.33 -23.65
N VAL A 204 18.10 -13.21 -24.29
CA VAL A 204 17.15 -12.14 -23.90
C VAL A 204 15.94 -12.65 -23.12
#